data_AF-A0A9D2WQV3-F1
#
_entry.id   AF-A0A9D2WQV3-F1
#
_cell.length_a   1.000
_cell.length_b   1.000
_cell.length_c   1.000
_cell.angle_alpha   90.00
_cell.angle_beta   90.00
_cell.angle_gamma   90.00
#
_symmetry.space_group_name_H-M   'P 1'
#
loop_
_entity.id
_entity.type
_entity.pdbx_description
1 polymer ?
#
loop_
_entity_poly.entity_id
_entity_poly.type
_entity_poly.pdbx_seq_one_letter_code
_entity_poly.pdbx_strand_id
1 'polypeptide(L)' 'MAAKQTLQMSFVNAAGTRTTISLDNPKDTLTQAEVTAAMDQIIAKNIFNTAGGDLVSKYSAQIIDTTTTVLYEA' A
#
# COMPACT_ATOMS: atom_id res chain seq x y z
N MET A 1 3.84 -8.53 -22.48
CA MET A 1 3.64 -8.87 -21.07
C MET A 1 3.74 -7.59 -20.28
N ALA A 2 2.66 -7.16 -19.62
CA ALA A 2 2.74 -6.03 -18.70
C ALA A 2 2.91 -6.60 -17.30
N ALA A 3 4.11 -6.45 -16.73
CA ALA A 3 4.33 -6.66 -15.31
C ALA A 3 4.04 -5.33 -14.60
N LYS A 4 3.05 -5.32 -13.72
CA LYS A 4 2.77 -4.18 -12.85
C LYS A 4 2.94 -4.62 -11.41
N GLN A 5 3.84 -3.93 -10.71
CA GLN A 5 3.98 -4.08 -9.27
C GLN A 5 3.13 -3.01 -8.60
N THR A 6 2.33 -3.43 -7.62
CA THR A 6 1.52 -2.53 -6.81
C THR A 6 1.79 -2.86 -5.35
N LEU A 7 2.27 -1.87 -4.59
CA LEU A 7 2.47 -2.02 -3.16
C LEU A 7 1.18 -1.64 -2.45
N GLN A 8 0.57 -2.62 -1.80
CA GLN A 8 -0.66 -2.45 -1.06
C GLN A 8 -0.36 -2.42 0.43
N MET A 9 -0.60 -1.27 1.04
CA MET A 9 -0.40 -1.01 2.46
C MET A 9 -1.75 -0.87 3.16
N SER A 10 -2.05 -1.78 4.07
CA SER A 10 -3.24 -1.74 4.90
C SER A 10 -2.92 -1.14 6.27
N PHE A 11 -3.78 -0.25 6.72
CA PHE A 11 -3.69 0.44 7.99
C PHE A 11 -5.02 0.37 8.73
N VAL A 12 -4.98 0.55 10.05
CA VAL A 12 -6.15 0.71 10.90
C VAL A 12 -6.22 2.18 11.32
N ASN A 13 -7.39 2.80 11.16
CA ASN A 13 -7.65 4.16 11.61
C ASN A 13 -8.26 4.20 13.01
N ALA A 14 -8.36 5.39 13.58
CA ALA A 14 -8.88 5.62 14.93
C ALA A 14 -10.30 5.10 15.14
N ALA A 15 -11.13 5.07 14.09
CA ALA A 15 -12.47 4.48 14.11
C ALA A 15 -12.47 2.94 14.05
N GLY A 16 -11.31 2.27 14.04
CA GLY A 16 -11.19 0.82 13.94
C GLY A 16 -11.46 0.26 12.53
N THR A 17 -11.56 1.13 11.53
CA THR A 17 -11.77 0.75 10.13
C THR A 17 -10.43 0.53 9.44
N ARG A 18 -10.40 -0.41 8.48
CA ARG A 18 -9.22 -0.69 7.67
C ARG A 18 -9.17 0.24 6.46
N THR A 19 -8.06 0.94 6.30
CA THR A 19 -7.77 1.76 5.12
C THR A 19 -6.64 1.12 4.34
N THR A 20 -6.87 0.90 3.06
CA THR A 20 -5.88 0.32 2.15
C THR A 20 -5.36 1.41 1.21
N ILE A 21 -4.05 1.60 1.19
CA ILE A 21 -3.35 2.51 0.29
C ILE A 21 -2.61 1.64 -0.74
N SER A 22 -2.94 1.84 -2.01
CA SER A 22 -2.29 1.17 -3.13
C SER A 22 -1.34 2.15 -3.80
N LEU A 23 -0.08 1.75 -3.96
CA LEU A 23 0.94 2.52 -4.66
C LEU A 23 1.40 1.74 -5.90
N ASP A 24 1.09 2.27 -7.08
CA ASP A 24 1.58 1.74 -8.35
C ASP A 24 3.05 2.11 -8.56
N ASN A 25 3.82 1.18 -9.13
CA ASN A 25 5.28 1.29 -9.32
C ASN A 25 6.03 1.53 -8.00
N PRO A 26 5.91 0.62 -7.01
CA PRO A 26 6.78 0.66 -5.86
C PRO A 26 8.23 0.50 -6.30
N LYS A 27 9.13 1.19 -5.60
CA LYS A 27 10.57 1.13 -5.87
C LYS A 27 11.06 -0.32 -5.73
N ASP A 28 11.68 -0.89 -6.78
CA ASP A 28 12.13 -2.30 -6.82
C ASP A 28 13.03 -2.75 -5.65
N THR A 29 13.69 -1.80 -4.99
CA THR A 29 14.59 -2.05 -3.86
C THR A 29 13.91 -1.85 -2.50
N LEU A 30 12.57 -1.79 -2.45
CA LEU A 30 11.83 -1.69 -1.21
C LEU A 30 12.04 -2.93 -0.35
N THR A 31 12.70 -2.73 0.77
CA THR A 31 12.84 -3.75 1.81
C THR A 31 11.68 -3.64 2.80
N GLN A 32 11.46 -4.70 3.57
CA GLN A 32 10.48 -4.69 4.65
C GLN A 32 10.70 -3.51 5.63
N ALA A 33 11.96 -3.13 5.89
CA ALA A 33 12.30 -2.02 6.75
C ALA A 33 11.86 -0.67 6.15
N GLU A 34 12.13 -0.43 4.86
CA GLU A 34 11.71 0.79 4.17
C GLU A 34 10.19 0.92 4.12
N VAL A 35 9.48 -0.17 3.82
CA VAL A 35 8.02 -0.22 3.83
C VAL A 35 7.48 0.09 5.23
N THR A 36 8.07 -0.51 6.26
CA THR A 36 7.68 -0.26 7.65
C THR A 36 7.94 1.18 8.07
N ALA A 37 9.09 1.76 7.68
CA ALA A 37 9.43 3.14 7.94
C ALA A 37 8.49 4.11 7.21
N ALA A 38 8.16 3.82 5.95
CA ALA A 38 7.17 4.59 5.19
C ALA A 38 5.79 4.53 5.86
N MET A 39 5.35 3.35 6.31
CA MET A 39 4.11 3.19 7.08
C MET A 39 4.12 4.02 8.37
N ASP A 40 5.24 4.02 9.09
CA ASP A 40 5.41 4.81 10.32
C ASP A 40 5.37 6.31 10.02
N GLN A 41 6.06 6.75 8.97
CA GLN A 41 6.01 8.14 8.50
C GLN A 41 4.61 8.56 8.06
N ILE A 42 3.84 7.67 7.41
CA ILE A 42 2.47 7.93 7.01
C ILE A 42 1.57 8.16 8.24
N ILE A 43 1.70 7.31 9.26
CA ILE A 43 1.00 7.43 10.55
C ILE A 43 1.44 8.72 11.28
N ALA A 44 2.74 8.95 11.40
CA ALA A 44 3.31 10.09 12.12
C ALA A 44 3.00 11.43 11.45
N LYS A 45 3.03 11.49 10.12
CA LYS A 45 2.64 12.68 9.36
C LYS A 45 1.14 12.91 9.40
N ASN A 46 0.37 11.84 9.55
CA ASN A 46 -1.09 11.88 9.61
C ASN A 46 -1.71 12.71 8.47
N ILE A 47 -1.07 12.65 7.30
CA ILE A 47 -1.41 13.43 6.11
C ILE A 47 -2.51 12.77 5.28
N PHE A 48 -2.88 11.53 5.60
CA PHE A 48 -3.93 10.79 4.93
C PHE A 48 -5.21 10.88 5.75
N ASN A 49 -6.11 11.79 5.35
CA ASN A 49 -7.46 11.84 5.90
C ASN A 49 -8.24 10.62 5.42
N THR A 50 -8.45 9.66 6.32
CA THR A 50 -9.36 8.53 6.07
C THR A 50 -10.75 8.85 6.58
N ALA A 51 -11.77 8.20 6.04
CA ALA A 51 -13.17 8.39 6.48
C ALA A 51 -13.39 8.08 7.98
N GLY A 52 -12.49 7.30 8.61
CA GLY A 52 -12.53 6.97 10.04
C GLY A 52 -11.47 7.68 10.88
N GLY A 53 -10.96 8.82 10.41
CA GLY A 53 -9.98 9.63 11.14
C GLY A 53 -8.53 9.23 10.89
N ASP A 54 -7.69 9.52 11.88
CA ASP A 54 -6.24 9.38 11.81
C ASP A 54 -5.82 7.91 11.72
N LEU A 55 -4.72 7.63 11.03
CA LEU A 55 -4.13 6.28 10.99
C LEU A 55 -3.46 6.00 12.34
N VAL A 56 -3.91 4.95 13.05
CA VAL A 56 -3.41 4.62 14.40
C VAL A 56 -2.50 3.41 14.42
N SER A 57 -2.58 2.53 13.42
CA SER A 57 -1.75 1.32 13.37
C SER A 57 -1.54 0.81 11.95
N LYS A 58 -0.36 0.21 11.73
CA LYS A 58 -0.05 -0.56 10.52
C LYS A 58 -0.66 -1.96 10.63
N TYR A 59 -1.39 -2.40 9.61
CA TYR A 59 -2.05 -3.70 9.59
C TYR A 59 -1.23 -4.72 8.80
N SER A 60 -0.96 -4.44 7.53
CA SER A 60 -0.16 -5.32 6.67
C SER A 60 0.34 -4.58 5.44
N ALA A 61 1.52 -4.94 4.93
CA ALA A 61 2.00 -4.49 3.64
C ALA A 61 2.29 -5.69 2.75
N GLN A 62 1.89 -5.62 1.49
CA GLN A 62 2.16 -6.66 0.50
C GLN A 62 2.50 -6.03 -0.85
N ILE A 63 3.46 -6.62 -1.54
CA ILE A 63 3.75 -6.29 -2.94
C ILE A 63 2.93 -7.26 -3.80
N ILE A 64 2.16 -6.71 -4.73
CA ILE A 64 1.35 -7.47 -5.67
C ILE A 64 2.01 -7.35 -7.05
N ASP A 65 2.59 -8.45 -7.51
CA ASP A 65 3.13 -8.60 -8.85
C ASP A 65 2.02 -9.10 -9.79
N THR A 66 1.44 -8.18 -10.56
CA THR A 66 0.42 -8.52 -11.57
C THR A 66 1.09 -8.74 -12.92
N THR A 67 1.03 -9.95 -13.45
CA THR A 67 1.48 -10.27 -14.81
C THR A 67 0.27 -10.46 -15.72
N THR A 68 0.04 -9.52 -16.64
CA THR A 68 -1.02 -9.65 -17.64
C THR A 68 -0.44 -10.15 -18.96
N THR A 69 -0.89 -11.33 -19.37
CA THR A 69 -0.65 -11.92 -20.69
C THR A 69 -1.95 -11.86 -21.48
N VAL A 70 -2.02 -10.92 -22.42
CA VAL A 70 -3.14 -10.84 -23.37
C VAL A 70 -2.96 -11.98 -24.36
N LEU A 71 -3.83 -12.98 -24.27
CA LEU A 71 -3.80 -14.15 -25.16
C LEU A 71 -4.56 -13.91 -26.47
N TYR A 72 -5.47 -12.93 -26.48
CA TYR A 72 -6.27 -12.53 -27.63
C TYR A 72 -6.85 -11.14 -27.36
N GLU A 73 -6.77 -10.25 -28.35
CA GLU A 73 -7.44 -8.95 -28.39
C GLU A 73 -8.18 -8.93 -29.74
N ALA A 74 -9.48 -8.67 -29.71
CA ALA A 74 -10.38 -8.80 -30.88
C ALA A 74 -10.38 -7.55 -31.75
#